data_AF-A0A530HA71-F1
#
_entry.id   AF-A0A530HA71-F1
#
_cell.length_a   1.000
_cell.length_b   1.000
_cell.length_c   1.000
_cell.angle_alpha   90.00
_cell.angle_beta   90.00
_cell.angle_gamma   90.00
#
_symmetry.space_group_name_H-M   'P 1'
#
loop_
_entity.id
_entity.type
_entity.pdbx_description
1 polymer ?
#
loop_
_entity_poly.entity_id
_entity_poly.type
_entity_poly.pdbx_seq_one_letter_code
_entity_poly.pdbx_strand_id
1 'polypeptide(L)' 'SLTDTVRNWRAVWDTPASPKVLPLPHPSWRNTGWLKKNPWFEMDLLPFLRSEIRYRIG' A
#
# COMPACT_ATOMS: atom_id res chain seq x y z
N SER A 1 -0.99 11.74 -8.82
CA SER A 1 0.35 11.87 -8.21
C SER A 1 0.72 10.57 -7.49
N LEU A 2 1.96 10.43 -6.95
CA LEU A 2 2.31 9.28 -6.09
C LEU A 2 1.28 9.09 -4.96
N THR A 3 0.96 10.18 -4.26
CA THR A 3 0.01 10.15 -3.14
C THR A 3 -1.35 9.65 -3.58
N ASP A 4 -1.89 10.16 -4.69
CA ASP A 4 -3.23 9.77 -5.17
C ASP A 4 -3.28 8.29 -5.56
N THR A 5 -2.23 7.80 -6.25
CA THR A 5 -2.14 6.39 -6.65
C THR A 5 -2.11 5.47 -5.43
N VAL A 6 -1.28 5.79 -4.43
CA VAL A 6 -1.20 4.97 -3.21
C VAL A 6 -2.47 5.14 -2.36
N ARG A 7 -3.08 6.33 -2.33
CA ARG A 7 -4.35 6.57 -1.61
C ARG A 7 -5.48 5.73 -2.18
N ASN A 8 -5.52 5.55 -3.50
CA ASN A 8 -6.52 4.76 -4.21
C ASN A 8 -6.23 3.25 -4.24
N TRP A 9 -5.41 2.74 -3.31
CA TRP A 9 -4.97 1.34 -3.29
C TRP A 9 -6.12 0.32 -3.25
N ARG A 10 -7.25 0.64 -2.59
CA ARG A 10 -8.42 -0.25 -2.51
C ARG A 10 -9.02 -0.50 -3.89
N ALA A 11 -9.22 0.56 -4.68
CA ALA A 11 -9.72 0.41 -6.04
C ALA A 11 -8.75 -0.39 -6.92
N VAL A 12 -7.43 -0.20 -6.76
CA VAL A 12 -6.42 -1.00 -7.48
C VAL A 12 -6.51 -2.47 -7.06
N TRP A 13 -6.65 -2.75 -5.77
CA TRP A 13 -6.78 -4.11 -5.24
C TRP A 13 -8.03 -4.84 -5.74
N ASP A 14 -9.15 -4.13 -5.82
CA ASP A 14 -10.44 -4.67 -6.25
C ASP A 14 -10.49 -4.95 -7.76
N THR A 15 -9.53 -4.43 -8.54
CA THR A 15 -9.45 -4.76 -9.97
C THR A 15 -9.28 -6.27 -10.20
N PRO A 16 -9.90 -6.83 -11.25
CA PRO A 16 -9.74 -8.23 -11.62
C PRO A 16 -8.40 -8.45 -12.34
N ALA A 17 -7.30 -8.31 -11.60
CA ALA A 17 -5.94 -8.58 -12.05
C ALA A 17 -5.41 -9.88 -11.43
N SER A 18 -4.66 -10.65 -12.22
CA SER A 18 -3.88 -11.81 -11.75
C SER A 18 -2.45 -11.71 -12.30
N PRO A 19 -1.44 -11.55 -11.44
CA PRO A 19 -1.51 -11.49 -9.98
C PRO A 19 -2.18 -10.20 -9.45
N LYS A 20 -2.66 -10.24 -8.20
CA LYS A 20 -3.14 -9.04 -7.50
C LYS A 20 -2.00 -8.03 -7.33
N VAL A 21 -2.30 -6.76 -7.55
CA VAL A 21 -1.34 -5.65 -7.50
C VAL A 21 -1.72 -4.68 -6.39
N LEU A 22 -0.72 -4.15 -5.68
CA LEU A 22 -0.90 -3.12 -4.66
C LEU A 22 0.15 -2.01 -4.84
N PRO A 23 -0.25 -0.74 -4.97
CA PRO A 23 0.70 0.36 -5.11
C PRO A 23 1.37 0.66 -3.77
N LEU A 24 2.70 0.79 -3.77
CA LEU A 24 3.49 1.11 -2.58
C LEU A 24 4.47 2.25 -2.85
N PRO A 25 4.70 3.13 -1.86
CA PRO A 25 5.79 4.09 -1.92
C PRO A 25 7.15 3.36 -1.91
N HIS A 26 8.16 3.91 -2.59
CA HIS A 26 9.50 3.34 -2.56
C HIS A 26 10.06 3.32 -1.12
N PRO A 27 10.71 2.23 -0.67
CA PRO A 27 11.16 2.06 0.71
C PRO A 27 12.47 2.81 1.04
N SER A 28 12.73 3.95 0.41
CA SER A 28 13.93 4.76 0.71
C SER A 28 13.64 5.81 1.79
N TRP A 29 14.69 6.20 2.52
CA TRP A 29 14.62 7.27 3.53
C TRP A 29 14.08 8.60 2.98
N ARG A 30 14.18 8.83 1.67
CA ARG A 30 13.61 10.01 1.01
C ARG A 30 12.08 10.09 1.16
N ASN A 31 11.41 8.97 1.45
CA ASN A 31 9.97 8.93 1.67
C ASN A 31 9.54 9.15 3.12
N THR A 32 10.46 9.31 4.08
CA THR A 32 10.09 9.51 5.50
C THR A 32 9.21 10.74 5.69
N GLY A 33 9.47 11.84 4.98
CA GLY A 33 8.62 13.03 5.02
C GLY A 33 7.21 12.80 4.44
N TRP A 34 7.10 11.95 3.42
CA TRP A 34 5.81 11.57 2.84
C TRP A 34 5.02 10.69 3.81
N LEU A 35 5.66 9.70 4.45
CA LEU A 35 5.03 8.81 5.43
C LEU A 35 4.43 9.60 6.60
N LYS A 36 5.20 10.54 7.16
CA LYS A 36 4.72 11.44 8.23
C LYS A 36 3.49 12.26 7.85
N LYS A 37 3.39 12.67 6.57
CA LYS A 37 2.23 13.44 6.05
C LYS A 37 1.04 12.55 5.68
N ASN A 38 1.23 11.23 5.62
CA ASN A 38 0.24 10.27 5.15
C ASN A 38 0.06 9.12 6.16
N PRO A 39 -0.44 9.41 7.38
CA PRO A 39 -0.54 8.42 8.46
C PRO A 39 -1.44 7.23 8.11
N TRP A 40 -2.40 7.44 7.21
CA TRP A 40 -3.26 6.39 6.65
C TRP A 40 -2.49 5.25 5.98
N PHE A 41 -1.27 5.49 5.49
CA PHE A 41 -0.45 4.41 4.92
C PHE A 41 -0.12 3.36 5.99
N GLU A 42 0.31 3.81 7.17
CA GLU A 42 0.68 2.92 8.29
C GLU A 42 -0.53 2.36 9.04
N MET A 43 -1.65 3.11 9.06
CA MET A 43 -2.86 2.71 9.79
C MET A 43 -3.79 1.79 8.98
N ASP A 44 -3.83 1.95 7.64
CA ASP A 44 -4.78 1.22 6.80
C ASP A 44 -4.09 0.25 5.84
N LEU A 45 -3.21 0.77 4.96
CA LEU A 45 -2.64 -0.01 3.87
C LEU A 45 -1.65 -1.06 4.40
N LEU A 46 -0.75 -0.65 5.30
CA LEU A 46 0.29 -1.53 5.81
C LEU A 46 -0.25 -2.73 6.62
N PRO A 47 -1.24 -2.58 7.52
CA PRO A 47 -1.85 -3.73 8.21
C PRO A 47 -2.56 -4.67 7.23
N PHE A 48 -3.27 -4.13 6.24
CA PHE A 48 -3.89 -4.92 5.17
C PHE A 48 -2.85 -5.76 4.42
N LEU A 49 -1.77 -5.14 3.93
CA LEU A 49 -0.70 -5.82 3.21
C LEU A 49 -0.07 -6.95 4.05
N ARG A 50 0.16 -6.71 5.34
CA ARG A 50 0.72 -7.73 6.25
C ARG A 50 -0.22 -8.93 6.40
N SER A 51 -1.52 -8.70 6.55
CA SER A 51 -2.52 -9.77 6.62
C SER A 51 -2.51 -10.60 5.33
N GLU A 52 -2.43 -9.94 4.19
CA GLU A 52 -2.51 -10.54 2.86
C GLU A 52 -1.26 -11.37 2.51
N ILE A 53 -0.08 -10.91 2.94
CA ILE A 53 1.16 -11.68 2.88
C ILE A 53 1.06 -12.90 3.80
N ARG A 54 0.60 -12.72 5.05
CA ARG A 54 0.47 -13.82 6.03
C ARG A 54 -0.47 -14.91 5.50
N TYR A 55 -1.59 -14.54 4.90
CA TYR A 55 -2.54 -15.48 4.31
C TYR A 55 -1.97 -16.31 3.14
N ARG A 56 -0.99 -15.78 2.39
CA ARG A 56 -0.36 -16.51 1.26
C ARG A 56 0.82 -17.37 1.66
N ILE A 57 1.51 -17.01 2.73
CA ILE A 57 2.73 -17.71 3.19
C ILE A 57 2.38 -18.79 4.23
N GLY A 58 1.33 -18.59 5.02
CA GLY A 58 0.77 -19.61 5.91
C GLY A 58 -0.10 -20.60 5.15
#